data_AF-A0A0E0MMT0-F1
#
_entry.id   AF-A0A0E0MMT0-F1
#
_cell.length_a   1.000
_cell.length_b   1.000
_cell.length_c   1.000
_cell.angle_alpha   90.00
_cell.angle_beta   90.00
_cell.angle_gamma   90.00
#
_symmetry.space_group_name_H-M   'P 1'
#
loop_
_entity.id
_entity.type
_entity.pdbx_description
1 polymer ?
#
loop_
_entity_poly.entity_id
_entity_poly.type
_entity_poly.pdbx_seq_one_letter_code
_entity_poly.pdbx_strand_id
1 'polypeptide(L)'
;MSDEEHHFESKADAGASKTYPQQAGTIRKNGYIVIKNRPCKFNVTVCRCYSKVEFQVVEVSTSKTGKHGHAKCHFVAIDIFTAKKLEDIVPSSHNCDVPHVNRTEYQLIDISEDGFVSLLTENGNTKDDLRLPTDDNLLSQIKDGFGEGKDLVVTVMSAMGEEQICALKDIGPK
;
A
#
# COMPACT_ATOMS: atom_id res chain seq x y z
N MET A 1 40.04 -37.54 13.73
CA MET A 1 39.70 -36.11 13.93
C MET A 1 39.45 -35.51 12.57
N SER A 2 38.18 -35.27 12.25
CA SER A 2 37.75 -34.41 11.16
C SER A 2 36.43 -33.80 11.63
N ASP A 3 36.55 -32.69 12.34
CA ASP A 3 35.46 -31.76 12.62
C ASP A 3 35.10 -31.10 11.29
N GLU A 4 33.89 -31.36 10.79
CA GLU A 4 33.31 -30.62 9.67
C GLU A 4 32.16 -29.79 10.23
N GLU A 5 32.49 -28.56 10.62
CA GLU A 5 31.55 -27.54 11.10
C GLU A 5 30.46 -27.33 10.05
N HIS A 6 29.24 -27.77 10.38
CA HIS A 6 28.03 -27.40 9.65
C HIS A 6 27.77 -25.90 9.85
N HIS A 7 28.35 -25.08 8.98
CA HIS A 7 27.92 -23.71 8.75
C HIS A 7 26.49 -23.76 8.20
N PHE A 8 25.51 -23.63 9.09
CA PHE A 8 24.12 -23.40 8.71
C PHE A 8 24.07 -21.99 8.10
N GLU A 9 24.21 -21.90 6.78
CA GLU A 9 23.93 -20.68 6.04
C GLU A 9 22.51 -20.24 6.41
N SER A 10 22.45 -19.18 7.20
CA SER A 10 21.25 -18.43 7.53
C SER A 10 20.46 -18.20 6.24
N LYS A 11 19.23 -18.73 6.22
CA LYS A 11 18.22 -18.58 5.16
C LYS A 11 18.51 -17.38 4.29
N ALA A 12 18.91 -17.65 3.04
CA ALA A 12 18.89 -16.68 1.97
C ALA A 12 17.56 -15.93 2.04
N ASP A 13 17.62 -14.65 2.41
CA ASP A 13 16.53 -13.70 2.22
C ASP A 13 16.41 -13.55 0.71
N ALA A 14 15.69 -14.51 0.11
CA ALA A 14 15.40 -14.53 -1.31
C ALA A 14 14.78 -13.17 -1.59
N GLY A 15 15.54 -12.30 -2.25
CA GLY A 15 15.22 -10.89 -2.49
C GLY A 15 13.97 -10.76 -3.33
N ALA A 16 12.81 -11.01 -2.71
CA ALA A 16 11.51 -10.77 -3.26
C ALA A 16 11.49 -9.28 -3.57
N SER A 17 11.50 -8.98 -4.87
CA SER A 17 11.47 -7.60 -5.32
C SER A 17 10.20 -6.98 -4.75
N LYS A 18 10.35 -5.96 -3.89
CA LYS A 18 9.25 -5.24 -3.25
C LYS A 18 8.35 -4.53 -4.27
N THR A 19 8.84 -4.41 -5.50
CA THR A 19 8.21 -3.80 -6.64
C THR A 19 8.38 -4.69 -7.87
N TYR A 20 7.50 -4.52 -8.85
CA TYR A 20 7.64 -5.10 -10.19
C TYR A 20 7.54 -4.00 -11.25
N PRO A 21 8.30 -4.11 -12.35
CA PRO A 21 8.24 -3.14 -13.43
C PRO A 21 6.96 -3.32 -14.25
N GLN A 22 6.23 -2.23 -14.49
CA GLN A 22 5.03 -2.19 -15.33
C GLN A 22 5.10 -0.99 -16.27
N GLN A 23 4.71 -1.17 -17.54
CA GLN A 23 4.74 -0.07 -18.51
C GLN A 23 3.72 1.02 -18.14
N ALA A 24 4.15 2.29 -18.14
CA ALA A 24 3.33 3.45 -17.78
C ALA A 24 1.97 3.50 -18.51
N GLY A 25 1.93 3.15 -19.80
CA GLY A 25 0.69 3.14 -20.59
C GLY A 25 -0.33 2.05 -20.21
N THR A 26 0.08 1.02 -19.48
CA THR A 26 -0.79 -0.09 -19.06
C THR A 26 -1.42 0.14 -17.68
N ILE A 27 -0.87 1.07 -16.90
CA ILE A 27 -1.38 1.43 -15.58
C ILE A 27 -2.82 1.99 -15.71
N ARG A 28 -3.71 1.52 -14.83
CA ARG A 28 -5.13 1.89 -14.79
C ARG A 28 -5.47 2.64 -13.49
N LYS A 29 -6.64 3.26 -13.46
CA LYS A 29 -7.22 3.87 -12.25
C LYS A 29 -7.32 2.83 -11.13
N ASN A 30 -7.09 3.26 -9.89
CA ASN A 30 -6.97 2.42 -8.70
C ASN A 30 -5.74 1.49 -8.64
N GLY A 31 -4.82 1.57 -9.61
CA GLY A 31 -3.53 0.88 -9.53
C GLY A 31 -2.58 1.50 -8.49
N TYR A 32 -1.43 0.87 -8.30
CA TYR A 32 -0.35 1.38 -7.46
C TYR A 32 0.84 1.79 -8.31
N ILE A 33 1.66 2.69 -7.81
CA ILE A 33 2.92 3.11 -8.42
C ILE A 33 3.86 3.59 -7.33
N VAL A 34 5.16 3.42 -7.55
CA VAL A 34 6.18 4.04 -6.74
C VAL A 34 6.54 5.39 -7.34
N ILE A 35 6.28 6.46 -6.59
CA ILE A 35 6.74 7.80 -6.93
C ILE A 35 7.76 8.21 -5.87
N LYS A 36 8.99 8.55 -6.27
CA LYS A 36 10.07 8.96 -5.36
C LYS A 36 10.30 7.96 -4.19
N ASN A 37 10.34 6.66 -4.49
CA ASN A 37 10.46 5.56 -3.51
C ASN A 37 9.31 5.46 -2.49
N ARG A 38 8.15 6.07 -2.75
CA ARG A 38 6.95 5.97 -1.91
C ARG A 38 5.85 5.20 -2.63
N PRO A 39 5.23 4.19 -1.99
CA PRO A 39 4.10 3.49 -2.58
C PRO A 39 2.87 4.41 -2.59
N CYS A 40 2.37 4.71 -3.78
CA CYS A 40 1.25 5.61 -3.99
C CYS A 40 0.11 4.88 -4.70
N LYS A 41 -1.13 5.19 -4.32
CA LYS A 41 -2.34 4.73 -4.99
C LYS A 41 -2.78 5.76 -6.03
N PHE A 42 -3.10 5.29 -7.23
CA PHE A 42 -3.66 6.13 -8.29
C PHE A 42 -5.09 6.53 -7.99
N ASN A 43 -5.34 7.85 -8.00
CA ASN A 43 -6.69 8.40 -8.09
C ASN A 43 -7.04 8.78 -9.53
N VAL A 44 -6.07 9.27 -10.31
CA VAL A 44 -6.30 9.75 -11.68
C VAL A 44 -5.16 9.32 -12.59
N THR A 45 -5.49 8.67 -13.70
CA THR A 45 -4.56 8.36 -14.78
C THR A 45 -4.98 9.15 -16.02
N VAL A 46 -4.14 10.07 -16.48
CA VAL A 46 -4.31 10.76 -17.76
C VAL A 46 -3.33 10.16 -18.75
N CYS A 47 -3.78 9.16 -19.49
CA CYS A 47 -3.00 8.56 -20.58
C CYS A 47 -3.65 8.95 -21.92
N ARG A 48 -3.03 9.87 -22.65
CA ARG A 48 -3.55 10.34 -23.95
C ARG A 48 -3.09 9.43 -25.09
N CYS A 49 -3.36 8.13 -24.99
CA CYS A 49 -2.96 7.18 -26.04
C CYS A 49 -4.10 6.69 -26.96
N TYR A 50 -5.36 6.57 -26.55
CA TYR A 50 -6.40 6.12 -27.49
C TYR A 50 -7.78 6.72 -27.20
N SER A 51 -8.56 6.84 -28.27
CA SER A 51 -9.81 7.56 -28.50
C SER A 51 -11.03 7.17 -27.64
N LYS A 52 -10.85 6.77 -26.39
CA LYS A 52 -11.95 6.58 -25.43
C LYS A 52 -11.38 6.43 -24.02
N VAL A 53 -11.40 7.51 -23.26
CA VAL A 53 -11.19 7.47 -21.80
C VAL A 53 -12.35 8.24 -21.19
N GLU A 54 -13.49 7.57 -21.07
CA GLU A 54 -14.54 8.00 -20.14
C GLU A 54 -14.04 7.69 -18.75
N PHE A 55 -13.42 8.66 -18.09
CA PHE A 55 -13.45 8.68 -16.65
C PHE A 55 -13.36 10.12 -16.14
N GLN A 56 -14.22 10.39 -15.16
CA GLN A 56 -14.39 11.67 -14.48
C GLN A 56 -13.04 12.32 -14.15
N VAL A 57 -12.89 13.53 -14.66
CA VAL A 57 -11.67 14.33 -14.70
C VAL A 57 -11.72 15.29 -13.51
N VAL A 58 -10.84 15.09 -12.52
CA VAL A 58 -10.50 16.14 -11.56
C VAL A 58 -9.16 16.69 -12.02
N GLU A 59 -9.25 17.80 -12.77
CA GLU A 59 -8.19 18.65 -13.31
C GLU A 59 -7.06 17.97 -14.11
N VAL A 60 -7.07 18.20 -15.42
CA VAL A 60 -5.99 17.78 -16.33
C VAL A 60 -5.27 19.02 -16.86
N SER A 61 -3.98 19.17 -16.51
CA SER A 61 -3.05 20.12 -17.12
C SER A 61 -2.35 19.46 -18.33
N THR A 62 -2.86 19.67 -19.54
CA THR A 62 -2.24 19.09 -20.76
C THR A 62 -1.20 20.03 -21.38
N SER A 63 0.03 19.55 -21.59
CA SER A 63 1.01 20.17 -22.52
C SER A 63 1.03 19.40 -23.85
N LYS A 64 0.71 20.08 -24.96
CA LYS A 64 0.73 19.49 -26.31
C LYS A 64 2.18 19.34 -26.76
N THR A 65 2.64 18.11 -27.00
CA THR A 65 3.88 17.84 -27.75
C THR A 65 3.54 17.55 -29.22
N GLY A 66 4.43 17.94 -30.14
CA GLY A 66 4.19 18.02 -31.59
C GLY A 66 4.07 16.68 -32.34
N LYS A 67 4.07 16.75 -33.68
CA LYS A 67 3.71 15.70 -34.67
C LYS A 67 4.43 14.34 -34.57
N HIS A 68 5.53 14.24 -33.82
CA HIS A 68 6.29 13.00 -33.58
C HIS A 68 6.55 12.73 -32.08
N GLY A 69 5.81 13.38 -31.18
CA GLY A 69 6.04 13.27 -29.74
C GLY A 69 5.59 11.93 -29.15
N HIS A 70 6.44 11.33 -28.30
CA HIS A 70 6.02 10.25 -27.41
C HIS A 70 4.92 10.75 -26.48
N ALA A 71 3.86 9.95 -26.32
CA ALA A 71 2.81 10.28 -25.36
C ALA A 71 3.41 10.34 -23.95
N LYS A 72 3.06 11.39 -23.20
CA LYS A 72 3.47 11.57 -21.82
C LYS A 72 2.27 11.29 -20.92
N CYS A 73 2.48 10.44 -19.92
CA CYS A 73 1.50 10.17 -18.88
C CYS A 73 1.76 11.14 -17.73
N HIS A 74 0.72 11.88 -17.34
CA HIS A 74 0.74 12.66 -16.11
C HIS A 74 0.06 11.84 -15.02
N PHE A 75 0.80 11.55 -13.97
CA PHE A 75 0.36 10.71 -12.87
C PHE A 75 0.15 11.57 -11.63
N VAL A 76 -1.06 11.50 -11.07
CA VAL A 76 -1.39 12.07 -9.77
C VAL A 76 -1.80 10.93 -8.86
N ALA A 77 -0.97 10.65 -7.87
CA ALA A 77 -1.17 9.57 -6.92
C ALA A 77 -1.13 10.10 -5.48
N ILE A 78 -1.71 9.34 -4.56
CA ILE A 78 -1.71 9.65 -3.14
C ILE A 78 -0.91 8.57 -2.43
N ASP A 79 0.06 8.97 -1.62
CA ASP A 79 0.81 8.07 -0.76
C ASP A 79 -0.16 7.32 0.17
N ILE A 80 -0.03 6.00 0.23
CA ILE A 80 -0.96 5.14 0.97
C ILE A 80 -0.81 5.23 2.50
N PHE A 81 0.35 5.69 2.97
CA PHE A 81 0.68 5.80 4.40
C PHE A 81 0.55 7.23 4.90
N THR A 82 1.03 8.21 4.12
CA THR A 82 1.03 9.63 4.54
C THR A 82 -0.14 10.44 4.01
N ALA A 83 -0.98 9.88 3.14
CA ALA A 83 -2.06 10.56 2.44
C ALA A 83 -1.61 11.82 1.64
N LYS A 84 -0.30 11.98 1.41
CA LYS A 84 0.26 13.11 0.65
C LYS A 84 0.09 12.89 -0.84
N LYS A 85 -0.35 13.94 -1.55
CA LYS A 85 -0.43 13.93 -3.01
C LYS A 85 0.97 14.04 -3.60
N LEU A 86 1.28 13.16 -4.54
CA LEU A 86 2.53 13.14 -5.29
C LEU A 86 2.21 13.08 -6.79
N GLU A 87 2.98 13.85 -7.55
CA GLU A 87 2.82 14.01 -8.99
C GLU A 87 4.11 13.60 -9.69
N ASP A 88 3.95 12.92 -10.83
CA ASP A 88 5.07 12.54 -11.69
C ASP A 88 4.67 12.53 -13.16
N ILE A 89 5.65 12.79 -14.04
CA ILE A 89 5.46 12.83 -15.48
C ILE A 89 6.40 11.83 -16.12
N VAL A 90 5.84 10.75 -16.63
CA VAL A 90 6.60 9.65 -17.23
C VAL A 90 6.14 9.43 -18.67
N PRO A 91 7.06 9.28 -19.65
CA PRO A 91 6.73 8.83 -20.99
C PRO A 91 5.99 7.49 -20.99
N SER A 92 4.98 7.32 -21.86
CA SER A 92 4.14 6.12 -21.90
C SER A 92 4.90 4.83 -22.24
N SER A 93 6.08 4.96 -22.85
CA SER A 93 6.98 3.86 -23.21
C SER A 93 7.94 3.46 -22.10
N HIS A 94 8.07 4.25 -21.03
CA HIS A 94 8.93 3.88 -19.91
C HIS A 94 8.21 2.96 -18.93
N ASN A 95 9.00 2.12 -18.26
CA ASN A 95 8.53 1.29 -17.16
C ASN A 95 8.48 2.12 -15.88
N CYS A 96 7.44 1.89 -15.09
CA CYS A 96 7.28 2.41 -13.75
C CYS A 96 7.31 1.23 -12.78
N ASP A 97 7.86 1.46 -11.59
CA ASP A 97 7.82 0.47 -10.52
C ASP A 97 6.44 0.47 -9.86
N VAL A 98 5.85 -0.71 -9.73
CA VAL A 98 4.59 -0.92 -9.03
C VAL A 98 4.87 -1.69 -7.74
N PRO A 99 4.48 -1.18 -6.57
CA PRO A 99 4.71 -1.87 -5.32
C PRO A 99 3.76 -3.06 -5.16
N HIS A 100 4.24 -4.12 -4.52
CA HIS A 100 3.37 -5.16 -4.00
C HIS A 100 2.65 -4.63 -2.76
N VAL A 101 1.32 -4.54 -2.83
CA VAL A 101 0.48 -4.09 -1.73
C VAL A 101 -0.37 -5.26 -1.25
N ASN A 102 -0.05 -5.76 -0.06
CA ASN A 102 -0.78 -6.84 0.58
C ASN A 102 -1.70 -6.26 1.65
N ARG A 103 -2.92 -6.79 1.73
CA ARG A 103 -3.88 -6.45 2.78
C ARG A 103 -4.21 -7.72 3.51
N THR A 104 -3.98 -7.71 4.82
CA THR A 104 -4.26 -8.86 5.67
C THR A 104 -5.19 -8.41 6.78
N GLU A 105 -6.23 -9.19 7.00
CA GLU A 105 -7.18 -8.97 8.09
C GLU A 105 -6.67 -9.70 9.33
N TYR A 106 -6.69 -9.02 10.46
CA TYR A 106 -6.29 -9.58 11.75
C TYR A 106 -7.34 -9.25 12.79
N GLN A 107 -7.59 -10.16 13.72
CA GLN A 107 -8.50 -9.89 14.84
C GLN A 107 -7.75 -9.12 15.93
N LEU A 108 -8.34 -8.03 16.42
CA LEU A 108 -7.78 -7.28 17.53
C LEU A 108 -8.05 -8.04 18.83
N ILE A 109 -6.99 -8.35 19.59
CA ILE A 109 -7.09 -9.02 20.89
C ILE A 109 -7.01 -8.00 22.01
N ASP A 110 -5.98 -7.14 21.95
CA ASP A 110 -5.68 -6.21 23.02
C ASP A 110 -4.98 -4.96 22.49
N ILE A 111 -5.05 -3.88 23.25
CA ILE A 111 -4.36 -2.61 22.99
C ILE A 111 -3.54 -2.27 24.22
N SER A 112 -2.22 -2.32 24.10
CA SER A 112 -1.32 -1.96 25.19
C SER A 112 -1.35 -0.45 25.47
N GLU A 113 -1.11 -0.07 26.72
CA GLU A 113 -1.04 1.34 27.15
C GLU A 113 0.07 2.13 26.43
N ASP A 114 1.12 1.43 26.01
CA ASP A 114 2.26 1.98 25.24
C ASP A 114 1.91 2.30 23.76
N GLY A 115 0.66 2.03 23.33
CA GLY A 115 0.17 2.33 21.98
C GLY A 115 0.48 1.25 20.94
N PHE A 116 0.82 0.04 21.39
CA PHE A 116 0.95 -1.15 20.55
C PHE A 116 -0.37 -1.93 20.52
N VAL A 117 -0.66 -2.57 19.40
CA VAL A 117 -1.84 -3.42 19.24
C VAL A 117 -1.41 -4.89 19.14
N SER A 118 -2.13 -5.74 19.85
CA SER A 118 -1.96 -7.19 19.80
C SER A 118 -3.00 -7.78 18.87
N LEU A 119 -2.53 -8.31 17.74
CA LEU A 119 -3.38 -8.84 16.68
C LEU A 119 -3.25 -10.36 16.57
N LEU A 120 -4.37 -11.07 16.47
CA LEU A 120 -4.41 -12.50 16.20
C LEU A 120 -4.30 -12.76 14.69
N THR A 121 -3.33 -13.58 14.32
CA THR A 121 -3.21 -14.14 12.98
C THR A 121 -4.01 -15.44 12.87
N GLU A 122 -4.45 -15.80 11.66
CA GLU A 122 -5.14 -17.09 11.41
C GLU A 122 -4.31 -18.31 11.80
N ASN A 123 -2.98 -18.16 11.85
CA ASN A 123 -2.05 -19.19 12.26
C ASN A 123 -2.01 -19.42 13.78
N GLY A 124 -2.78 -18.65 14.57
CA GLY A 124 -2.78 -18.70 16.03
C GLY A 124 -1.60 -17.98 16.69
N ASN A 125 -0.77 -17.28 15.91
CA ASN A 125 0.27 -16.41 16.45
C ASN A 125 -0.31 -15.02 16.75
N THR A 126 0.23 -14.36 17.77
CA THR A 126 -0.01 -12.95 18.06
C THR A 126 1.03 -12.09 17.37
N LYS A 127 0.59 -10.94 16.85
CA LYS A 127 1.44 -9.92 16.26
C LYS A 127 1.30 -8.64 17.07
N ASP A 128 2.37 -8.28 17.77
CA ASP A 128 2.42 -7.15 18.71
C ASP A 128 3.35 -6.01 18.21
N ASP A 129 3.87 -6.15 16.98
CA ASP A 129 4.83 -5.21 16.38
C ASP A 129 4.18 -3.93 15.84
N LEU A 130 2.85 -3.90 15.76
CA LEU A 130 2.10 -2.82 15.12
C LEU A 130 1.69 -1.76 16.14
N ARG A 131 1.85 -0.51 15.74
CA ARG A 131 1.39 0.65 16.52
C ARG A 131 0.01 1.08 16.06
N LEU A 132 -0.70 1.76 16.96
CA LEU A 132 -1.94 2.44 16.63
C LEU A 132 -1.75 3.39 15.43
N PRO A 133 -2.74 3.50 14.54
CA PRO A 133 -2.66 4.40 13.40
C PRO A 133 -2.56 5.85 13.86
N THR A 134 -1.88 6.69 13.07
CA THR A 134 -1.74 8.14 13.34
C THR A 134 -3.03 8.92 13.04
N ASP A 135 -3.98 8.30 12.34
CA ASP A 135 -5.28 8.90 12.04
C ASP A 135 -6.19 8.89 13.28
N ASP A 136 -6.47 10.08 13.81
CA ASP A 136 -7.31 10.26 15.02
C ASP A 136 -8.69 9.60 14.90
N ASN A 137 -9.31 9.65 13.71
CA ASN A 137 -10.63 9.05 13.46
C ASN A 137 -10.60 7.50 13.54
N LEU A 138 -9.55 6.88 13.00
CA LEU A 138 -9.40 5.41 13.07
C LEU A 138 -9.03 5.00 14.50
N LEU A 139 -8.18 5.79 15.15
CA LEU A 139 -7.76 5.57 16.53
C LEU A 139 -8.95 5.65 17.50
N SER A 140 -9.83 6.65 17.35
CA SER A 140 -11.03 6.75 18.20
C SER A 140 -11.95 5.56 17.98
N GLN A 141 -12.22 5.18 16.73
CA GLN A 141 -13.09 4.04 16.41
C GLN A 141 -12.57 2.72 16.98
N ILE A 142 -11.25 2.48 16.93
CA ILE A 142 -10.63 1.29 17.51
C ILE A 142 -10.76 1.30 19.04
N LYS A 143 -10.46 2.44 19.70
CA LYS A 143 -10.57 2.55 21.16
C LYS A 143 -12.01 2.44 21.66
N ASP A 144 -12.94 3.08 20.96
CA ASP A 144 -14.36 3.07 21.28
C ASP A 144 -14.93 1.65 21.10
N GLY A 145 -14.65 1.00 19.96
CA GLY A 145 -15.12 -0.36 19.71
C GLY A 145 -14.50 -1.40 20.66
N PHE A 146 -13.24 -1.21 21.05
CA PHE A 146 -12.58 -2.04 22.06
C PHE A 146 -13.18 -1.81 23.46
N GLY A 147 -13.45 -0.55 23.83
CA GLY A 147 -14.11 -0.20 25.10
C GLY A 147 -15.55 -0.70 25.21
N GLU A 148 -16.26 -0.81 24.08
CA GLU A 148 -17.58 -1.44 23.99
C GLU A 148 -17.54 -2.98 24.06
N GLY A 149 -16.35 -3.59 24.04
CA GLY A 149 -16.16 -5.04 24.08
C GLY A 149 -16.60 -5.75 22.79
N LYS A 150 -16.55 -5.05 21.64
CA LYS A 150 -16.87 -5.62 20.33
C LYS A 150 -15.68 -6.36 19.76
N ASP A 151 -15.93 -7.45 19.04
CA ASP A 151 -14.92 -8.12 18.23
C ASP A 151 -14.59 -7.27 16.99
N LEU A 152 -13.41 -6.68 16.99
CA LEU A 152 -12.91 -5.85 15.88
C LEU A 152 -11.91 -6.63 15.03
N VAL A 153 -12.07 -6.54 13.71
CA VAL A 153 -11.06 -6.98 12.75
C VAL A 153 -10.42 -5.77 12.11
N VAL A 154 -9.10 -5.66 12.24
CA VAL A 154 -8.31 -4.62 11.62
C VAL A 154 -7.70 -5.13 10.32
N THR A 155 -7.77 -4.31 9.27
CA THR A 155 -7.08 -4.57 8.01
C THR A 155 -5.75 -3.83 8.01
N VAL A 156 -4.66 -4.58 8.01
CA VAL A 156 -3.30 -4.04 7.90
C VAL A 156 -2.87 -4.10 6.44
N MET A 157 -2.43 -2.96 5.92
CA MET A 157 -1.84 -2.85 4.61
C MET A 157 -0.31 -2.86 4.75
N SER A 158 0.34 -3.74 4.00
CA SER A 158 1.80 -3.86 3.92
C SER A 158 2.27 -3.54 2.51
N ALA A 159 3.23 -2.63 2.38
CA ALA A 159 3.84 -2.26 1.10
C ALA A 159 5.28 -1.79 1.31
N MET A 160 6.21 -2.27 0.46
CA MET A 160 7.64 -1.91 0.49
C MET A 160 8.36 -2.11 1.85
N GLY A 161 7.77 -2.87 2.78
CA GLY A 161 8.28 -3.09 4.14
C GLY A 161 7.74 -2.10 5.19
N GLU A 162 6.83 -1.21 4.81
CA GLU A 162 6.02 -0.42 5.75
C GLU A 162 4.65 -1.11 5.94
N GLU A 163 4.14 -1.11 7.17
CA GLU A 163 2.84 -1.67 7.52
C GLU A 163 2.01 -0.64 8.28
N GLN A 164 0.73 -0.50 7.93
CA GLN A 164 -0.19 0.42 8.58
C GLN A 164 -1.61 -0.13 8.60
N ILE A 165 -2.32 0.11 9.70
CA ILE A 165 -3.75 -0.20 9.80
C ILE A 165 -4.52 0.79 8.92
N CYS A 166 -5.28 0.27 7.96
CA CYS A 166 -6.00 1.08 6.98
C CYS A 166 -7.52 1.07 7.19
N ALA A 167 -8.06 0.01 7.76
CA ALA A 167 -9.50 -0.13 7.99
C ALA A 167 -9.77 -0.95 9.24
N LEU A 168 -10.92 -0.70 9.84
CA LEU A 168 -11.52 -1.55 10.86
C LEU A 168 -12.85 -2.11 10.33
N LYS A 169 -13.18 -3.31 10.77
CA LYS A 169 -14.41 -3.99 10.46
C LYS A 169 -14.93 -4.63 11.74
N ASP A 170 -16.14 -4.26 12.10
CA ASP A 170 -16.79 -4.80 13.29
C ASP A 170 -17.38 -6.15 12.95
N ILE A 171 -16.96 -7.19 13.66
CA ILE A 171 -17.65 -8.47 13.70
C ILE A 171 -18.68 -8.33 14.83
N GLY A 172 -19.85 -7.79 14.50
CA GLY A 172 -20.95 -7.78 15.47
C GLY A 172 -21.24 -9.19 15.98
N PRO A 173 -21.78 -9.34 17.20
CA PRO A 173 -22.15 -10.65 17.72
C PRO A 173 -23.19 -11.30 16.78
N LYS A 174 -22.94 -12.55 16.40
CA LYS A 174 -23.93 -13.39 15.71
C LYS A 174 -25.15 -13.64 16.58
#